data_AF-A0A1R3HEF6-F1
#
_entry.id   AF-A0A1R3HEF6-F1
#
_cell.length_a   1.000
_cell.length_b   1.000
_cell.length_c   1.000
_cell.angle_alpha   90.00
_cell.angle_beta   90.00
_cell.angle_gamma   90.00
#
_symmetry.space_group_name_H-M   'P 1'
#
loop_
_entity.id
_entity.type
_entity.pdbx_description
1 polymer ?
#
loop_
_entity_poly.entity_id
_entity_poly.type
_entity_poly.pdbx_seq_one_letter_code
_entity_poly.pdbx_strand_id
1 'polypeptide(L)'
;MVGIDESDESFYALQWAIDKLFRNEFVIAADVELEPSSLTLLHVRQPSKHYGGAAPTGTAFPAGPGVAVVESERKMHQQISARILSRALEMCGDKVNVETEILEGDPKDKICEASEKMGIDLLILGSRGLGMIQRAFLGSVSDYCAHYAKCAVLIVKPPKESAK
;
A
#
# COMPACT_ATOMS: atom_id res chain seq x y z
N MET A 1 7.38 0.95 -6.60
CA MET A 1 6.29 1.26 -5.65
C MET A 1 6.05 0.07 -4.72
N VAL A 2 5.89 0.30 -3.42
CA VAL A 2 5.49 -0.73 -2.44
C VAL A 2 4.09 -0.41 -1.92
N GLY A 3 3.17 -1.37 -1.99
CA GLY A 3 1.85 -1.24 -1.37
C GLY A 3 1.91 -1.57 0.12
N ILE A 4 1.45 -0.64 0.97
CA ILE A 4 1.48 -0.76 2.44
C ILE A 4 0.06 -0.72 3.01
N ASP A 5 -0.22 -1.63 3.94
CA ASP A 5 -1.43 -1.65 4.77
C ASP A 5 -1.04 -1.85 6.25
N GLU A 6 -2.01 -2.18 7.11
CA GLU A 6 -1.75 -2.40 8.54
C GLU A 6 -0.97 -3.69 8.86
N SER A 7 -0.59 -4.47 7.83
CA SER A 7 -0.11 -5.81 8.03
C SER A 7 1.40 -5.96 8.11
N ASP A 8 1.84 -6.95 8.90
CA ASP A 8 3.25 -7.31 9.02
C ASP A 8 3.88 -7.78 7.71
N GLU A 9 3.13 -8.44 6.84
CA GLU A 9 3.65 -8.90 5.54
C GLU A 9 3.87 -7.75 4.56
N SER A 10 3.09 -6.67 4.64
CA SER A 10 3.35 -5.45 3.84
C SER A 10 4.61 -4.74 4.33
N PHE A 11 4.80 -4.62 5.65
CA PHE A 11 6.03 -4.10 6.23
C PHE A 11 7.24 -5.02 5.96
N TYR A 12 7.07 -6.34 5.95
CA TYR A 12 8.11 -7.28 5.55
C TYR A 12 8.51 -7.08 4.09
N ALA A 13 7.54 -6.90 3.18
CA ALA A 13 7.81 -6.61 1.78
C ALA A 13 8.60 -5.31 1.59
N LEU A 14 8.27 -4.27 2.37
CA LEU A 14 9.04 -3.03 2.41
C LEU A 14 10.47 -3.24 2.89
N GLN A 15 10.65 -3.93 4.02
CA GLN A 15 11.98 -4.22 4.55
C GLN A 15 12.83 -5.01 3.54
N TRP A 16 12.23 -6.01 2.89
CA TRP A 16 12.88 -6.78 1.84
C TRP A 16 13.31 -5.88 0.67
N ALA A 17 12.43 -4.97 0.23
CA ALA A 17 12.74 -4.05 -0.86
C ALA A 17 13.94 -3.15 -0.51
N ILE A 18 13.93 -2.55 0.69
CA ILE A 18 15.04 -1.72 1.19
C ILE A 18 16.35 -2.53 1.23
N ASP A 19 16.32 -3.74 1.78
CA ASP A 19 17.52 -4.56 1.96
C ASP A 19 18.06 -5.18 0.67
N LYS A 20 17.23 -5.34 -0.38
CA LYS A 20 17.63 -6.06 -1.60
C LYS A 20 17.74 -5.20 -2.84
N LEU A 21 16.96 -4.13 -2.94
CA LEU A 21 16.94 -3.26 -4.12
C LEU A 21 17.73 -1.97 -3.91
N PHE A 22 17.72 -1.42 -2.70
CA PHE A 22 18.33 -0.12 -2.41
C PHE A 22 19.62 -0.20 -1.59
N ARG A 23 20.16 -1.41 -1.36
CA ARG A 23 21.41 -1.63 -0.62
C ARG A 23 22.68 -1.68 -1.48
N ASN A 24 22.56 -1.72 -2.80
CA ASN A 24 23.72 -1.79 -3.67
C ASN A 24 24.00 -0.42 -4.31
N GLU A 25 25.11 0.19 -3.92
CA GLU A 25 25.89 1.03 -4.83
C GLU A 25 26.19 0.17 -6.05
N PHE A 26 25.38 0.31 -7.09
CA PHE A 26 25.70 -0.27 -8.37
C PHE A 26 26.90 0.54 -8.90
N VAL A 27 28.11 0.08 -8.60
CA VAL A 27 29.33 0.57 -9.23
C VAL A 27 29.28 0.08 -10.68
N ILE A 28 28.55 0.81 -11.53
CA ILE A 28 28.74 0.66 -12.97
C ILE A 28 30.02 1.40 -13.32
N ALA A 29 30.83 0.74 -14.14
CA ALA A 29 31.86 1.38 -14.93
C ALA A 29 31.36 2.70 -15.52
N ALA A 30 32.25 3.68 -15.53
CA ALA A 30 32.05 5.06 -15.94
C ALA A 30 31.05 5.25 -17.11
N ASP A 31 30.24 6.31 -16.98
CA ASP A 31 29.45 6.99 -18.02
C ASP A 31 27.94 6.70 -18.10
N VAL A 32 27.32 6.13 -17.07
CA VAL A 32 25.85 6.15 -16.93
C VAL A 32 25.48 6.90 -15.65
N GLU A 33 25.04 8.16 -15.77
CA GLU A 33 24.29 8.85 -14.73
C GLU A 33 22.94 8.14 -14.59
N LEU A 34 22.88 7.18 -13.66
CA LEU A 34 21.61 6.60 -13.25
C LEU A 34 20.89 7.61 -12.38
N GLU A 35 19.67 7.98 -12.78
CA GLU A 35 18.74 8.66 -11.88
C GLU A 35 18.58 7.81 -10.60
N PRO A 36 18.65 8.43 -9.41
CA PRO A 36 18.54 7.68 -8.17
C PRO A 36 17.20 6.95 -8.15
N SER A 37 17.25 5.63 -7.95
CA SER A 37 16.05 4.81 -7.84
C SER A 37 15.16 5.36 -6.72
N SER A 38 13.98 5.87 -7.06
CA SER A 38 13.00 6.38 -6.11
C SER A 38 12.06 5.29 -5.64
N LEU A 39 11.56 5.42 -4.41
CA LEU A 39 10.62 4.49 -3.81
C LEU A 39 9.30 5.20 -3.47
N THR A 40 8.23 4.84 -4.17
CA THR A 40 6.88 5.27 -3.78
C THR A 40 6.27 4.29 -2.79
N LEU A 41 5.85 4.77 -1.61
CA LEU A 41 5.01 4.06 -0.66
C LEU A 41 3.55 4.40 -0.90
N LEU A 42 2.74 3.42 -1.26
CA LEU A 42 1.32 3.62 -1.55
C LEU A 42 0.45 2.94 -0.49
N HIS A 43 -0.45 3.70 0.13
CA HIS A 43 -1.52 3.17 0.97
C HIS A 43 -2.88 3.48 0.35
N VAL A 44 -3.77 2.49 0.28
CA VAL A 44 -5.15 2.69 -0.20
C VAL A 44 -6.12 2.58 0.96
N ARG A 45 -6.80 3.69 1.26
CA ARG A 45 -7.92 3.74 2.18
C ARG A 45 -9.18 3.23 1.49
N GLN A 46 -9.81 2.21 2.08
CA GLN A 46 -11.13 1.80 1.66
C GLN A 46 -12.18 2.76 2.25
N PRO A 47 -13.13 3.27 1.45
CA PRO A 47 -14.26 3.98 2.00
C PRO A 47 -15.04 3.01 2.92
N SER A 48 -15.39 3.47 4.13
CA SER A 48 -16.22 2.68 5.02
C SER A 48 -17.53 2.34 4.28
N LYS A 49 -17.77 1.05 4.03
CA LYS A 49 -19.08 0.57 3.56
C LYS A 49 -20.07 0.64 4.72
N HIS A 50 -20.32 1.83 5.24
CA HIS A 50 -21.48 2.02 6.08
C HIS A 50 -22.70 1.83 5.19
N TYR A 51 -23.44 0.77 5.52
CA TYR A 51 -24.77 0.47 5.04
C TYR A 51 -25.58 1.76 5.16
N GLY A 52 -25.66 2.52 4.07
CA GLY A 52 -26.60 3.62 3.95
C GLY A 52 -27.97 2.99 3.97
N GLY A 53 -28.49 2.69 5.16
CA GLY A 53 -29.93 2.61 5.35
C GLY A 53 -30.47 3.87 4.72
N ALA A 54 -31.29 3.71 3.68
CA ALA A 54 -31.81 4.80 2.87
C ALA A 54 -32.36 5.89 3.80
N ALA A 55 -31.58 6.95 4.02
CA ALA A 55 -32.12 8.17 4.58
C ALA A 55 -33.01 8.75 3.48
N PRO A 56 -34.30 9.04 3.75
CA PRO A 56 -35.19 9.56 2.73
C PRO A 56 -34.59 10.85 2.17
N THR A 57 -34.57 10.91 0.85
CA THR A 57 -34.19 12.03 0.01
C THR A 57 -34.84 13.32 0.54
N GLY A 58 -34.06 14.22 1.17
CA GLY A 58 -34.57 15.56 1.45
C GLY A 58 -33.87 16.42 2.50
N THR A 59 -33.14 15.89 3.48
CA THR A 59 -32.59 16.74 4.56
C THR A 59 -31.12 17.06 4.36
N ALA A 60 -30.83 18.03 3.49
CA ALA A 60 -29.50 18.66 3.40
C ALA A 60 -29.32 19.65 4.57
N PHE A 61 -29.00 19.14 5.77
CA PHE A 61 -28.48 19.96 6.85
C PHE A 61 -26.95 19.79 6.91
N PRO A 62 -26.16 20.84 6.63
CA PRO A 62 -24.69 20.75 6.63
C PRO A 62 -24.09 20.49 8.02
N ALA A 63 -24.91 20.43 9.08
CA ALA A 63 -24.49 20.19 10.46
C ALA A 63 -25.32 19.09 11.18
N GLY A 64 -25.92 18.17 10.43
CA GLY A 64 -26.68 17.05 11.00
C GLY A 64 -25.77 15.97 11.62
N PRO A 65 -26.30 15.10 12.51
CA PRO A 65 -25.53 14.02 13.15
C PRO A 65 -24.79 13.11 12.15
N GLY A 66 -25.37 12.88 10.96
CA GLY A 66 -24.74 12.10 9.90
C GLY A 66 -23.46 12.73 9.34
N VAL A 67 -23.39 14.08 9.24
CA VAL A 67 -22.18 14.78 8.80
C VAL A 67 -21.07 14.67 9.85
N ALA A 68 -21.42 14.75 11.13
CA ALA A 68 -20.47 14.61 12.23
C ALA A 68 -19.89 13.18 12.34
N VAL A 69 -20.71 12.15 12.06
CA VAL A 69 -20.26 10.74 12.00
C VAL A 69 -19.35 10.49 10.80
N VAL A 70 -19.70 11.01 9.62
CA VAL A 70 -18.84 10.91 8.43
C VAL A 70 -17.49 11.61 8.65
N GLU A 71 -17.51 12.79 9.30
CA GLU A 71 -16.28 13.55 9.58
C GLU A 71 -15.39 12.88 10.64
N SER A 72 -15.98 12.25 11.66
CA SER A 72 -15.21 11.52 12.68
C SER A 72 -14.57 10.25 12.11
N GLU A 73 -15.28 9.50 11.26
CA GLU A 73 -14.73 8.36 10.53
C GLU A 73 -13.60 8.77 9.60
N ARG A 74 -13.77 9.87 8.86
CA ARG A 74 -12.74 10.42 7.99
C ARG A 74 -11.46 10.74 8.77
N LYS A 75 -11.59 11.40 9.92
CA LYS A 75 -10.44 11.70 10.80
C LYS A 75 -9.78 10.45 11.34
N MET A 76 -10.56 9.46 11.76
CA MET A 76 -10.04 8.18 12.25
C MET A 76 -9.23 7.45 11.17
N HIS A 77 -9.78 7.32 9.96
CA HIS A 77 -9.06 6.68 8.86
C HIS A 77 -7.82 7.48 8.43
N GLN A 78 -7.87 8.82 8.46
CA GLN A 78 -6.68 9.64 8.22
C GLN A 78 -5.57 9.37 9.23
N GLN A 79 -5.92 9.21 10.51
CA GLN A 79 -4.94 8.88 11.55
C GLN A 79 -4.33 7.49 11.34
N ILE A 80 -5.12 6.50 10.90
CA ILE A 80 -4.63 5.15 10.58
C ILE A 80 -3.66 5.21 9.41
N SER A 81 -4.06 5.82 8.28
CA SER A 81 -3.19 5.96 7.10
C SER A 81 -1.89 6.71 7.42
N ALA A 82 -1.97 7.78 8.22
CA ALA A 82 -0.80 8.51 8.66
C ALA A 82 0.14 7.62 9.49
N ARG A 83 -0.38 6.86 10.45
CA ARG A 83 0.44 5.93 11.28
C ARG A 83 1.13 4.86 10.43
N ILE A 84 0.41 4.29 9.47
CA ILE A 84 0.96 3.27 8.55
C ILE A 84 2.14 3.85 7.77
N LEU A 85 1.96 5.00 7.14
CA LEU A 85 3.02 5.64 6.36
C LEU A 85 4.16 6.16 7.23
N SER A 86 3.89 6.71 8.43
CA SER A 86 4.94 7.09 9.36
C SER A 86 5.83 5.91 9.74
N ARG A 87 5.24 4.76 10.09
CA ARG A 87 5.99 3.53 10.37
C ARG A 87 6.81 3.08 9.15
N ALA A 88 6.23 3.14 7.96
CA ALA A 88 6.91 2.74 6.73
C ALA A 88 8.10 3.67 6.40
N LEU A 89 7.93 4.99 6.58
CA LEU A 89 8.99 5.99 6.40
C LEU A 89 10.13 5.79 7.39
N GLU A 90 9.83 5.52 8.66
CA GLU A 90 10.83 5.21 9.68
C GLU A 90 11.69 3.99 9.30
N MET A 91 11.12 2.98 8.64
CA MET A 91 11.86 1.82 8.16
C MET A 91 12.83 2.14 7.00
N CYS A 92 12.47 3.11 6.16
CA CYS A 92 13.29 3.51 5.01
C CYS A 92 14.57 4.24 5.46
N GLY A 93 14.45 5.14 6.44
CA GLY A 93 15.54 6.02 6.88
C GLY A 93 16.15 6.81 5.72
N ASP A 94 17.42 7.19 5.83
CA ASP A 94 18.13 7.99 4.80
C ASP A 94 18.65 7.13 3.62
N LYS A 95 18.27 5.86 3.55
CA LYS A 95 18.82 4.91 2.56
C LYS A 95 18.18 5.03 1.17
N VAL A 96 17.00 5.63 1.09
CA VAL A 96 16.17 5.65 -0.12
C VAL A 96 15.49 7.01 -0.24
N ASN A 97 15.40 7.55 -1.45
CA ASN A 97 14.52 8.70 -1.72
C ASN A 97 13.08 8.21 -1.78
N VAL A 98 12.25 8.61 -0.80
CA VAL A 98 10.90 8.07 -0.61
C VAL A 98 9.83 9.12 -0.88
N GLU A 99 8.88 8.76 -1.73
CA GLU A 99 7.62 9.49 -1.91
C GLU A 99 6.48 8.69 -1.28
N THR A 100 5.46 9.37 -0.75
CA THR A 100 4.30 8.71 -0.16
C THR A 100 3.02 9.16 -0.82
N GLU A 101 2.11 8.20 -1.09
CA GLU A 101 0.79 8.48 -1.63
C GLU A 101 -0.29 7.77 -0.82
N ILE A 102 -1.40 8.48 -0.56
CA ILE A 102 -2.63 7.89 -0.01
C ILE A 102 -3.73 8.03 -1.05
N LEU A 103 -4.27 6.91 -1.50
CA LEU A 103 -5.44 6.88 -2.38
C LEU A 103 -6.69 6.41 -1.63
N GLU A 104 -7.86 6.75 -2.16
CA GLU A 104 -9.14 6.26 -1.66
C GLU A 104 -9.86 5.43 -2.72
N GLY A 105 -10.36 4.26 -2.33
CA GLY A 105 -11.13 3.38 -3.22
C GLY A 105 -10.92 1.90 -2.94
N ASP A 106 -11.18 1.06 -3.95
CA ASP A 106 -10.83 -0.35 -3.88
C ASP A 106 -9.30 -0.53 -4.08
N PRO A 107 -8.57 -1.20 -3.17
CA PRO A 107 -7.13 -1.36 -3.29
C PRO A 107 -6.69 -2.07 -4.57
N LYS A 108 -7.48 -3.01 -5.09
CA LYS A 108 -7.17 -3.75 -6.31
C LYS A 108 -7.07 -2.80 -7.51
N ASP A 109 -8.07 -1.95 -7.66
CA ASP A 109 -8.16 -1.02 -8.77
C ASP A 109 -7.18 0.14 -8.57
N LYS A 110 -7.13 0.73 -7.37
CA LYS A 110 -6.30 1.91 -7.11
C LYS A 110 -4.81 1.63 -7.22
N ILE A 111 -4.35 0.45 -6.80
CA ILE A 111 -2.94 0.08 -6.95
C ILE A 111 -2.58 -0.10 -8.43
N CYS A 112 -3.43 -0.78 -9.21
CA CYS A 112 -3.18 -0.96 -10.65
C CYS A 112 -3.22 0.39 -11.39
N GLU A 113 -4.23 1.22 -11.14
CA GLU A 113 -4.33 2.58 -11.70
C GLU A 113 -3.11 3.45 -11.36
N ALA A 114 -2.67 3.44 -10.11
CA ALA A 114 -1.52 4.21 -9.66
C ALA A 114 -0.24 3.73 -10.34
N SER A 115 -0.05 2.41 -10.43
CA SER A 115 1.14 1.82 -11.05
C SER A 115 1.31 2.26 -12.51
N GLU A 116 0.20 2.34 -13.25
CA GLU A 116 0.21 2.84 -14.63
C GLU A 116 0.40 4.35 -14.70
N LYS A 117 -0.38 5.12 -13.93
CA LYS A 117 -0.37 6.59 -13.99
C LYS A 117 0.97 7.19 -13.58
N MET A 118 1.63 6.58 -12.60
CA MET A 118 2.92 7.03 -12.09
C MET A 118 4.11 6.43 -12.86
N GLY A 119 3.86 5.59 -13.87
CA GLY A 119 4.93 4.96 -14.65
C GLY A 119 5.84 4.05 -13.81
N ILE A 120 5.26 3.31 -12.86
CA ILE A 120 6.02 2.45 -11.94
C ILE A 120 6.60 1.26 -12.70
N ASP A 121 7.92 1.03 -12.60
CA ASP A 121 8.57 -0.13 -13.23
C ASP A 121 8.32 -1.44 -12.46
N LEU A 122 8.29 -1.37 -11.13
CA LEU A 122 8.15 -2.50 -10.23
C LEU A 122 7.17 -2.21 -9.09
N LEU A 123 6.08 -2.98 -9.05
CA LEU A 123 5.11 -3.02 -7.96
C LEU A 123 5.47 -4.15 -6.98
N ILE A 124 5.66 -3.81 -5.72
CA ILE A 124 6.03 -4.75 -4.65
C ILE A 124 4.88 -4.86 -3.65
N LEU A 125 4.45 -6.08 -3.36
CA LEU A 125 3.34 -6.36 -2.44
C LEU A 125 3.68 -7.49 -1.47
N GLY A 126 3.09 -7.46 -0.27
CA GLY A 126 3.13 -8.59 0.65
C GLY A 126 2.26 -9.76 0.18
N SER A 127 2.56 -10.98 0.60
CA SER A 127 1.85 -12.20 0.17
C SER A 127 0.60 -12.57 1.01
N ARG A 128 -0.07 -11.62 1.67
CA ARG A 128 -1.14 -11.90 2.66
C ARG A 128 -2.43 -12.43 2.11
N GLY A 129 -2.98 -13.51 2.67
CA GLY A 129 -4.43 -13.76 2.67
C GLY A 129 -5.10 -13.18 3.94
N LEU A 130 -6.26 -12.54 3.81
CA LEU A 130 -7.08 -12.19 4.98
C LEU A 130 -7.67 -13.48 5.60
N GLY A 131 -7.23 -13.87 6.80
CA GLY A 131 -7.87 -14.90 7.64
C GLY A 131 -7.08 -16.21 7.87
N MET A 132 -7.71 -17.17 8.58
CA MET A 132 -7.17 -18.47 9.03
C MET A 132 -6.81 -19.49 7.92
N ILE A 133 -6.78 -19.10 6.64
CA ILE A 133 -6.47 -20.02 5.54
C ILE A 133 -4.94 -20.07 5.35
N GLN A 134 -4.26 -20.71 6.30
CA GLN A 134 -2.81 -20.79 6.48
C GLN A 134 -2.04 -21.59 5.41
N ARG A 135 -2.58 -21.85 4.22
CA ARG A 135 -1.89 -22.67 3.21
C ARG A 135 -1.96 -22.08 1.81
N ALA A 136 -0.85 -21.49 1.39
CA ALA A 136 -0.44 -21.28 0.00
C ALA A 136 -1.30 -20.35 -0.89
N PHE A 137 -2.22 -19.57 -0.35
CA PHE A 137 -2.98 -18.61 -1.16
C PHE A 137 -2.35 -17.22 -1.11
N LEU A 138 -2.28 -16.62 -2.30
CA LEU A 138 -1.97 -15.22 -2.48
C LEU A 138 -3.14 -14.35 -1.99
N GLY A 139 -2.84 -13.13 -1.54
CA GLY A 139 -3.87 -12.17 -1.15
C GLY A 139 -4.78 -11.75 -2.26
N SER A 140 -6.02 -11.39 -1.95
CA SER A 140 -6.96 -10.88 -2.96
C SER A 140 -6.43 -9.66 -3.72
N VAL A 141 -5.65 -8.79 -3.06
CA VAL A 141 -5.02 -7.62 -3.70
C VAL A 141 -3.81 -8.02 -4.51
N SER A 142 -2.88 -8.78 -3.93
CA SER A 142 -1.65 -9.20 -4.60
C SER A 142 -1.93 -10.12 -5.80
N ASP A 143 -2.93 -10.99 -5.68
CA ASP A 143 -3.42 -11.87 -6.75
C ASP A 143 -4.03 -11.07 -7.90
N TYR A 144 -4.88 -10.10 -7.57
CA TYR A 144 -5.43 -9.20 -8.58
C TYR A 144 -4.32 -8.42 -9.30
N CYS A 145 -3.41 -7.78 -8.56
CA CYS A 145 -2.33 -7.00 -9.16
C CYS A 145 -1.41 -7.87 -10.03
N ALA A 146 -1.13 -9.11 -9.64
CA ALA A 146 -0.33 -10.04 -10.43
C ALA A 146 -0.94 -10.34 -11.81
N HIS A 147 -2.27 -10.28 -11.95
CA HIS A 147 -2.97 -10.52 -13.20
C HIS A 147 -3.24 -9.24 -14.01
N TYR A 148 -3.40 -8.09 -13.35
CA TYR A 148 -3.96 -6.88 -13.99
C TYR A 148 -3.04 -5.64 -13.95
N ALA A 149 -1.98 -5.62 -13.13
CA ALA A 149 -1.03 -4.53 -13.16
C ALA A 149 -0.27 -4.52 -14.49
N LYS A 150 -0.02 -3.33 -15.04
CA LYS A 150 0.69 -3.17 -16.32
C LYS A 150 2.22 -3.15 -16.19
N CYS A 151 2.72 -3.17 -14.95
CA CYS A 151 4.14 -3.21 -14.64
C CYS A 151 4.55 -4.56 -14.03
N ALA A 152 5.86 -4.75 -13.82
CA ALA A 152 6.34 -5.96 -13.15
C ALA A 152 5.81 -6.01 -11.71
N VAL A 153 5.36 -7.19 -11.28
CA VAL A 153 4.84 -7.41 -9.92
C VAL A 153 5.74 -8.38 -9.17
N LEU A 154 6.24 -7.95 -8.02
CA LEU A 154 6.98 -8.78 -7.07
C LEU A 154 6.16 -8.97 -5.81
N ILE A 155 5.91 -10.24 -5.48
CA ILE A 155 5.17 -10.62 -4.29
C ILE A 155 6.14 -11.21 -3.29
N VAL A 156 6.30 -10.52 -2.17
CA VAL A 156 7.25 -10.89 -1.12
C VAL A 156 6.52 -11.70 -0.06
N LYS A 157 6.99 -12.93 0.14
CA LYS A 157 6.50 -13.84 1.16
C LYS A 157 7.47 -13.88 2.35
N PRO A 158 7.00 -13.70 3.59
CA PRO A 158 7.85 -13.88 4.76
C PRO A 158 8.33 -15.35 4.85
N PRO A 159 9.56 -15.57 5.35
CA PRO A 159 10.04 -16.92 5.63
C PRO A 159 9.06 -17.62 6.58
N LYS A 160 8.82 -18.92 6.37
CA LYS A 160 8.07 -19.70 7.34
C LYS A 160 8.87 -19.68 8.64
N GLU A 161 8.25 -19.23 9.74
CA GLU A 161 8.75 -19.61 11.06
C GLU A 161 8.76 -21.13 11.07
N SER A 162 9.96 -21.72 11.26
CA SER A 162 10.06 -23.15 11.48
C SER A 162 9.18 -23.46 12.68
N ALA A 163 8.11 -24.24 12.45
CA ALA A 163 7.29 -24.77 13.53
C ALA A 163 8.24 -25.38 14.56
N LYS A 164 8.36 -24.73 15.72
CA LYS A 164 9.00 -25.33 16.89
C LYS A 164 8.04 -26.33 17.50
#